data_AF-A0A9D2I0V7-F1
#
_entry.id   AF-A0A9D2I0V7-F1
#
_cell.length_a   1.000
_cell.length_b   1.000
_cell.length_c   1.000
_cell.angle_alpha   90.00
_cell.angle_beta   90.00
_cell.angle_gamma   90.00
#
_symmetry.space_group_name_H-M   'P 1'
#
loop_
_entity.id
_entity.type
_entity.pdbx_description
1 polymer ?
#
loop_
_entity_poly.entity_id
_entity_poly.type
_entity_poly.pdbx_seq_one_letter_code
_entity_poly.pdbx_strand_id
1 'polypeptide(L)'
;MIKEFKLLARGLVFSVLLAGCGTQLTDSVEKEIEIGGLAKHYHTGDEVTLTASLDTVSNENRWAWFIREEEGEWQKVVGLTTEVFSREATIDELEVKAALLDNNEKIVLESKTVKVSVDDHHGSDEDTSRIYNGFFYNKEVADRTLKDWEGEWQSVYPYLEKGALDPVFEAKSSKSDTMTFDEYKEYYEVGYVTDIEHISIQNDTVSFTDISGETTTADYIYDGFEILVYEKGNRGVRFTYKKESGDTAMPQYIQFSDHIISPEKSGHYHLYWGDDRMQLLEEVTHWPTFYPAEYGEEEIVRDMLAH
;
A
#
# COMPACT_ATOMS: atom_id res chain seq x y z
N MET A 1 -22.44 18.75 33.22
CA MET A 1 -22.16 20.03 33.92
C MET A 1 -21.18 20.80 33.03
N ILE A 2 -21.72 21.66 32.18
CA ILE A 2 -21.02 22.34 31.08
C ILE A 2 -20.21 23.51 31.68
N LYS A 3 -18.93 23.62 31.35
CA LYS A 3 -18.13 24.83 31.61
C LYS A 3 -17.65 25.40 30.29
N GLU A 4 -18.29 26.50 29.91
CA GLU A 4 -17.93 27.37 28.79
C GLU A 4 -16.59 28.07 29.02
N PHE A 5 -15.81 28.21 27.95
CA PHE A 5 -14.62 29.05 27.88
C PHE A 5 -15.02 30.46 27.43
N LYS A 6 -14.75 31.47 28.27
CA LYS A 6 -14.94 32.88 27.95
C LYS A 6 -13.71 33.48 27.28
N LEU A 7 -13.96 34.08 26.12
CA LEU A 7 -13.09 34.96 25.35
C LEU A 7 -12.79 36.25 26.14
N LEU A 8 -11.52 36.67 26.19
CA LEU A 8 -11.13 38.02 26.65
C LEU A 8 -10.21 38.66 25.60
N ALA A 9 -10.79 39.58 24.84
CA ALA A 9 -10.08 40.54 24.02
C ALA A 9 -9.47 41.64 24.90
N ARG A 10 -8.20 41.96 24.67
CA ARG A 10 -7.60 43.24 25.07
C ARG A 10 -6.76 43.78 23.93
N GLY A 11 -7.25 44.85 23.33
CA GLY A 11 -6.51 45.65 22.37
C GLY A 11 -5.39 46.43 23.04
N LEU A 12 -4.28 46.58 22.32
CA LEU A 12 -3.31 47.64 22.55
C LEU A 12 -3.02 48.29 21.20
N VAL A 13 -3.29 49.59 21.14
CA VAL A 13 -2.94 50.47 20.02
C VAL A 13 -1.49 50.92 20.23
N PHE A 14 -0.64 50.71 19.23
CA PHE A 14 0.64 51.43 19.12
C PHE A 14 0.76 52.01 17.71
N SER A 15 0.60 53.32 17.62
CA SER A 15 1.07 54.11 16.47
C SER A 15 2.56 54.36 16.64
N VAL A 16 3.35 53.90 15.68
CA VAL A 16 4.68 54.46 15.41
C VAL A 16 4.76 54.73 13.91
N LEU A 17 4.74 56.02 13.57
CA LEU A 17 5.18 56.53 12.28
C LEU A 17 6.71 56.63 12.31
N LEU A 18 7.40 55.97 11.39
CA LEU A 18 8.71 56.44 10.89
C LEU A 18 9.01 55.83 9.52
N ALA A 19 9.51 56.71 8.66
CA ALA A 19 9.63 56.56 7.22
C ALA A 19 10.76 55.62 6.78
N GLY A 20 10.49 54.89 5.70
CA GLY A 20 11.38 54.75 4.54
C GLY A 20 12.73 54.07 4.73
N CYS A 21 12.81 52.79 4.36
CA CYS A 21 13.83 52.30 3.43
C CYS A 21 13.30 51.01 2.80
N GLY A 22 13.02 51.06 1.49
CA GLY A 22 12.51 49.92 0.73
C GLY A 22 13.54 48.80 0.71
N THR A 23 13.16 47.65 1.24
CA THR A 23 13.76 46.37 0.87
C THR A 23 12.59 45.50 0.44
N GLN A 24 12.38 45.40 -0.88
CA GLN A 24 11.53 44.36 -1.44
C GLN A 24 12.18 43.03 -1.05
N LEU A 25 11.58 42.34 -0.09
CA LEU A 25 11.73 40.91 0.03
C LEU A 25 11.02 40.32 -1.18
N THR A 26 11.76 40.13 -2.27
CA THR A 26 11.35 39.21 -3.32
C THR A 26 11.54 37.81 -2.76
N ASP A 27 10.50 37.28 -2.10
CA ASP A 27 10.32 35.83 -2.10
C ASP A 27 10.03 35.47 -3.56
N SER A 28 11.09 35.20 -4.32
CA SER A 28 10.95 34.47 -5.57
C SER A 28 10.54 33.06 -5.18
N VAL A 29 9.24 32.79 -5.15
CA VAL A 29 8.73 31.42 -5.16
C VAL A 29 9.34 30.79 -6.42
N GLU A 30 10.30 29.88 -6.23
CA GLU A 30 10.81 29.09 -7.33
C GLU A 30 9.63 28.34 -7.94
N LYS A 31 9.38 28.58 -9.22
CA LYS A 31 8.36 27.87 -9.97
C LYS A 31 8.80 26.42 -10.07
N GLU A 32 8.06 25.51 -9.46
CA GLU A 32 8.33 24.07 -9.51
C GLU A 32 7.21 23.39 -10.31
N ILE A 33 7.58 22.43 -11.17
CA ILE A 33 6.60 21.54 -11.80
C ILE A 33 6.30 20.44 -10.79
N GLU A 34 5.03 20.29 -10.42
CA GLU A 34 4.56 19.18 -9.58
C GLU A 34 4.11 18.03 -10.47
N ILE A 35 4.41 16.79 -10.05
CA ILE A 35 3.89 15.58 -10.68
C ILE A 35 2.88 14.95 -9.72
N GLY A 36 1.63 14.83 -10.15
CA GLY A 36 0.57 14.11 -9.46
C GLY A 36 0.19 12.80 -10.17
N GLY A 37 -0.56 11.94 -9.48
CA GLY A 37 -1.09 10.68 -10.02
C GLY A 37 -0.18 9.45 -9.83
N LEU A 38 0.98 9.61 -9.20
CA LEU A 38 1.85 8.49 -8.87
C LEU A 38 1.22 7.64 -7.76
N ALA A 39 0.97 6.36 -8.05
CA ALA A 39 0.54 5.38 -7.06
C ALA A 39 1.73 4.89 -6.21
N LYS A 40 1.44 4.31 -5.04
CA LYS A 40 2.45 3.65 -4.19
C LYS A 40 3.19 2.53 -4.94
N HIS A 41 2.44 1.66 -5.60
CA HIS A 41 2.93 0.62 -6.49
C HIS A 41 1.98 0.39 -7.66
N TYR A 42 2.50 -0.33 -8.64
CA TYR A 42 1.80 -0.83 -9.82
C TYR A 42 2.12 -2.31 -9.98
N HIS A 43 1.22 -3.05 -10.62
CA HIS A 43 1.49 -4.39 -11.13
C HIS A 43 1.94 -4.30 -12.60
N THR A 44 2.71 -5.28 -13.07
CA THR A 44 3.10 -5.33 -14.49
C THR A 44 1.85 -5.35 -15.37
N GLY A 45 1.78 -4.41 -16.32
CA GLY A 45 0.62 -4.22 -17.19
C GLY A 45 -0.33 -3.11 -16.76
N ASP A 46 -0.20 -2.57 -15.55
CA ASP A 46 -0.99 -1.41 -15.10
C ASP A 46 -0.67 -0.16 -15.95
N GLU A 47 -1.65 0.72 -16.11
CA GLU A 47 -1.42 2.01 -16.75
C GLU A 47 -0.90 3.04 -15.72
N VAL A 48 0.36 3.44 -15.85
CA VAL A 48 0.94 4.57 -15.10
C VAL A 48 0.47 5.86 -15.74
N THR A 49 -0.41 6.60 -15.06
CA THR A 49 -0.87 7.92 -15.50
C THR A 49 -0.38 9.01 -14.55
N LEU A 50 0.51 9.88 -15.04
CA LEU A 50 1.05 11.02 -14.30
C LEU A 50 0.61 12.33 -14.94
N THR A 51 0.34 13.34 -14.11
CA THR A 51 0.00 14.69 -14.57
C THR A 51 1.01 15.70 -14.04
N ALA A 52 1.62 16.48 -14.94
CA ALA A 52 2.48 17.60 -14.60
C ALA A 52 1.65 18.88 -14.45
N SER A 53 1.84 19.62 -13.37
CA SER A 53 1.15 20.89 -13.13
C SER A 53 2.14 22.02 -12.83
N LEU A 54 1.77 23.23 -13.24
CA LEU A 54 2.50 24.45 -12.95
C LEU A 54 1.53 25.64 -12.98
N ASP A 55 1.57 26.50 -11.96
CA ASP A 55 0.64 27.63 -11.76
C ASP A 55 0.44 28.52 -12.99
N THR A 56 1.52 28.75 -13.74
CA THR A 56 1.47 29.55 -14.98
C THR A 56 2.42 28.97 -16.01
N VAL A 57 1.83 28.32 -17.02
CA VAL A 57 2.54 27.85 -18.22
C VAL A 57 2.39 28.90 -19.31
N SER A 58 3.50 29.33 -19.92
CA SER A 58 3.45 30.20 -21.11
C SER A 58 2.92 29.40 -22.30
N ASN A 59 2.10 30.02 -23.15
CA ASN A 59 1.61 29.41 -24.40
C ASN A 59 2.72 29.02 -25.39
N GLU A 60 3.93 29.52 -25.18
CA GLU A 60 5.11 29.22 -25.99
C GLU A 60 5.86 27.97 -25.52
N ASN A 61 5.54 27.48 -24.32
CA ASN A 61 6.20 26.32 -23.75
C ASN A 61 5.45 25.04 -24.15
N ARG A 62 6.20 23.96 -24.33
CA ARG A 62 5.66 22.62 -24.58
C ARG A 62 6.12 21.66 -23.51
N TRP A 63 5.23 20.78 -23.07
CA TRP A 63 5.60 19.70 -22.16
C TRP A 63 6.49 18.69 -22.86
N ALA A 64 7.41 18.11 -22.09
CA ALA A 64 8.18 16.95 -22.46
C ALA A 64 8.37 16.08 -21.23
N TRP A 65 8.32 14.77 -21.45
CA TRP A 65 8.57 13.78 -20.42
C TRP A 65 9.89 13.08 -20.68
N PHE A 66 10.61 12.79 -19.61
CA PHE A 66 11.88 12.08 -19.66
C PHE A 66 11.81 10.89 -18.73
N ILE A 67 12.39 9.78 -19.19
CA ILE A 67 12.49 8.54 -18.43
C ILE A 67 13.93 8.07 -18.34
N ARG A 68 14.23 7.29 -17.31
CA ARG A 68 15.52 6.63 -17.13
C ARG A 68 15.34 5.33 -16.34
N GLU A 69 16.03 4.30 -16.78
CA GLU A 69 16.20 3.04 -16.04
C GLU A 69 17.53 3.12 -15.28
N GLU A 70 17.57 2.66 -14.02
CA GLU A 70 18.73 2.51 -13.12
C GLU A 70 20.04 3.19 -13.58
N GLU A 71 20.26 4.44 -13.16
CA GLU A 71 21.48 5.23 -13.43
C GLU A 71 21.84 5.44 -14.92
N GLY A 72 20.95 5.11 -15.85
CA GLY A 72 21.12 5.32 -17.29
C GLY A 72 21.13 6.78 -17.72
N GLU A 73 21.05 6.99 -19.04
CA GLU A 73 20.89 8.33 -19.61
C GLU A 73 19.41 8.70 -19.68
N TRP A 74 19.09 9.96 -19.40
CA TRP A 74 17.72 10.46 -19.54
C TRP A 74 17.28 10.43 -21.01
N GLN A 75 16.17 9.76 -21.26
CA GLN A 75 15.57 9.66 -22.59
C GLN A 75 14.28 10.46 -22.67
N LYS A 76 14.18 11.37 -23.65
CA LYS A 76 12.93 12.07 -23.94
C LYS A 76 11.92 11.08 -24.53
N VAL A 77 10.73 11.02 -23.97
CA VAL A 77 9.63 10.21 -24.51
C VAL A 77 9.05 10.91 -25.72
N VAL A 78 9.22 10.32 -26.90
CA VAL A 78 8.78 10.91 -28.16
C VAL A 78 7.26 10.87 -28.27
N GLY A 79 6.64 11.98 -28.66
CA GLY A 79 5.20 12.08 -28.90
C GLY A 79 4.35 12.49 -27.69
N LEU A 80 4.90 12.43 -26.47
CA LEU A 80 4.23 12.95 -25.28
C LEU A 80 4.53 14.44 -25.10
N THR A 81 3.64 15.29 -25.60
CA THR A 81 3.78 16.76 -25.58
C THR A 81 2.73 17.48 -24.74
N THR A 82 1.91 16.73 -24.00
CA THR A 82 0.91 17.26 -23.07
C THR A 82 1.41 17.15 -21.64
N GLU A 83 0.65 17.75 -20.73
CA GLU A 83 0.83 17.65 -19.29
C GLU A 83 0.57 16.24 -18.74
N VAL A 84 0.17 15.27 -19.59
CA VAL A 84 -0.13 13.90 -19.18
C VAL A 84 0.93 12.96 -19.73
N PHE A 85 1.46 12.12 -18.85
CA PHE A 85 2.23 10.93 -19.18
C PHE A 85 1.37 9.70 -18.93
N SER A 86 1.23 8.86 -19.94
CA SER A 86 0.64 7.52 -19.78
C SER A 86 1.58 6.49 -20.41
N ARG A 87 1.85 5.41 -19.67
CA ARG A 87 2.59 4.24 -20.13
C ARG A 87 2.23 3.02 -19.29
N GLU A 88 2.28 1.84 -19.89
CA GLU A 88 2.23 0.55 -19.19
C GLU A 88 3.43 0.36 -18.24
N ALA A 89 3.15 -0.02 -16.99
CA ALA A 89 4.11 -0.41 -15.98
C ALA A 89 4.78 -1.72 -16.41
N THR A 90 6.07 -1.63 -16.74
CA THR A 90 6.85 -2.76 -17.29
C THR A 90 8.26 -2.84 -16.71
N ILE A 91 8.68 -1.81 -15.97
CA ILE A 91 10.03 -1.64 -15.46
C ILE A 91 9.89 -1.13 -14.03
N ASP A 92 10.40 -1.91 -13.08
CA ASP A 92 10.52 -1.48 -11.70
C ASP A 92 11.57 -0.36 -11.54
N GLU A 93 11.36 0.49 -10.55
CA GLU A 93 12.14 1.70 -10.28
C GLU A 93 12.31 2.68 -11.46
N LEU A 94 11.42 2.65 -12.47
CA LEU A 94 11.50 3.58 -13.60
C LEU A 94 11.41 5.03 -13.11
N GLU A 95 12.46 5.80 -13.39
CA GLU A 95 12.51 7.22 -13.03
C GLU A 95 11.84 8.05 -14.11
N VAL A 96 10.97 8.97 -13.70
CA VAL A 96 10.22 9.85 -14.58
C VAL A 96 10.36 11.30 -14.12
N LYS A 97 10.53 12.22 -15.07
CA LYS A 97 10.43 13.67 -14.81
C LYS A 97 9.72 14.39 -15.95
N ALA A 98 9.05 15.47 -15.62
CA ALA A 98 8.45 16.40 -16.57
C ALA A 98 9.37 17.60 -16.78
N ALA A 99 9.33 18.18 -17.97
CA ALA A 99 10.01 19.42 -18.28
C ALA A 99 9.15 20.29 -19.19
N LEU A 100 9.38 21.60 -19.12
CA LEU A 100 8.91 22.55 -20.12
C LEU A 100 10.05 22.88 -21.08
N LEU A 101 9.76 22.81 -22.36
CA LEU A 101 10.66 23.20 -23.45
C LEU A 101 10.21 24.53 -24.06
N ASP A 102 11.17 25.38 -24.41
CA ASP A 102 10.91 26.56 -25.24
C ASP A 102 10.72 26.23 -26.73
N ASN A 103 10.51 27.26 -27.55
CA ASN A 103 10.35 27.11 -28.99
C ASN A 103 11.57 26.51 -29.72
N ASN A 104 12.76 26.56 -29.13
CA ASN A 104 14.01 26.00 -29.65
C ASN A 104 14.32 24.61 -29.05
N GLU A 105 13.34 23.97 -28.40
CA GLU A 105 13.47 22.69 -27.70
C GLU A 105 14.44 22.70 -26.51
N LYS A 106 14.77 23.88 -25.97
CA LYS A 106 15.60 23.99 -24.78
C LYS A 106 14.74 23.84 -23.52
N ILE A 107 15.20 23.00 -22.59
CA ILE A 107 14.59 22.87 -21.26
C ILE A 107 14.66 24.22 -20.53
N VAL A 108 13.51 24.74 -20.13
CA VAL A 108 13.38 25.97 -19.33
C VAL A 108 13.10 25.68 -17.86
N LEU A 109 12.48 24.54 -17.57
CA LEU A 109 12.12 24.11 -16.23
C LEU A 109 11.96 22.59 -16.19
N GLU A 110 12.31 21.95 -15.08
CA GLU A 110 12.14 20.51 -14.84
C GLU A 110 11.44 20.30 -13.49
N SER A 111 10.71 19.19 -13.37
CA SER A 111 10.19 18.70 -12.09
C SER A 111 11.28 17.98 -11.30
N LYS A 112 10.98 17.70 -10.02
CA LYS A 112 11.64 16.60 -9.32
C LYS A 112 11.38 15.27 -10.04
N THR A 113 12.28 14.32 -9.82
CA THR A 113 12.13 12.95 -10.30
C THR A 113 11.15 12.19 -9.41
N VAL A 114 10.25 11.45 -10.04
CA VAL A 114 9.42 10.43 -9.38
C VAL A 114 9.89 9.05 -9.81
N LYS A 115 9.64 8.04 -8.99
CA LYS A 115 9.95 6.64 -9.28
C LYS A 115 8.66 5.84 -9.36
N VAL A 116 8.48 5.10 -10.45
CA VAL A 116 7.43 4.09 -10.58
C VAL A 116 7.94 2.82 -9.92
N SER A 117 7.20 2.31 -8.92
CA SER A 117 7.50 1.03 -8.27
C SER A 117 6.56 -0.03 -8.86
N VAL A 118 7.13 -1.14 -9.34
CA VAL A 118 6.37 -2.30 -9.81
C VAL A 118 6.56 -3.43 -8.81
N ASP A 119 5.47 -3.95 -8.26
CA ASP A 119 5.48 -4.98 -7.22
C ASP A 119 4.55 -6.14 -7.60
N ASP A 120 5.10 -7.14 -8.31
CA ASP A 120 4.36 -8.33 -8.74
C ASP A 120 4.44 -9.47 -7.71
N HIS A 121 4.09 -9.22 -6.45
CA HIS A 121 4.18 -10.24 -5.38
C HIS A 121 3.24 -11.45 -5.61
N HIS A 122 2.29 -11.36 -6.55
CA HIS A 122 1.50 -12.51 -7.04
C HIS A 122 2.17 -13.32 -8.17
N GLY A 123 3.37 -12.90 -8.58
CA GLY A 123 4.24 -13.55 -9.53
C GLY A 123 4.17 -12.98 -10.95
N SER A 124 5.35 -12.71 -11.51
CA SER A 124 5.58 -12.33 -12.91
C SER A 124 6.25 -13.43 -13.74
N ASP A 125 6.64 -14.54 -13.10
CA ASP A 125 7.22 -15.74 -13.71
C ASP A 125 6.44 -17.01 -13.36
N GLU A 126 6.73 -18.10 -14.08
CA GLU A 126 6.02 -19.39 -13.94
C GLU A 126 6.10 -19.98 -12.51
N ASP A 127 7.25 -19.86 -11.85
CA ASP A 127 7.45 -20.41 -10.51
C ASP A 127 6.72 -19.58 -9.46
N THR A 128 6.86 -18.25 -9.51
CA THR A 128 6.18 -17.36 -8.56
C THR A 128 4.67 -17.46 -8.71
N SER A 129 4.15 -17.44 -9.94
CA SER A 129 2.70 -17.58 -10.19
C SER A 129 2.15 -18.94 -9.72
N ARG A 130 2.84 -20.07 -9.96
CA ARG A 130 2.31 -21.36 -9.47
C ARG A 130 2.34 -21.44 -7.95
N ILE A 131 3.37 -20.89 -7.30
CA ILE A 131 3.51 -20.88 -5.83
C ILE A 131 2.38 -20.07 -5.22
N TYR A 132 2.15 -18.86 -5.75
CA TYR A 132 1.08 -17.96 -5.33
C TYR A 132 -0.30 -18.63 -5.40
N ASN A 133 -0.53 -19.39 -6.48
CA ASN A 133 -1.75 -20.18 -6.68
C ASN A 133 -1.83 -21.48 -5.84
N GLY A 134 -0.86 -21.72 -4.95
CA GLY A 134 -0.86 -22.86 -4.04
C GLY A 134 -0.33 -24.17 -4.65
N PHE A 135 0.47 -24.10 -5.72
CA PHE A 135 1.08 -25.26 -6.40
C PHE A 135 2.59 -25.29 -6.20
N PHE A 136 3.04 -25.92 -5.11
CA PHE A 136 4.45 -26.01 -4.76
C PHE A 136 4.88 -27.37 -4.19
N TYR A 137 6.17 -27.66 -4.30
CA TYR A 137 6.81 -28.82 -3.71
C TYR A 137 7.23 -28.52 -2.27
N ASN A 138 7.15 -29.52 -1.39
CA ASN A 138 7.52 -29.35 0.02
C ASN A 138 8.97 -28.88 0.22
N LYS A 139 9.87 -29.21 -0.71
CA LYS A 139 11.29 -28.81 -0.66
C LYS A 139 11.51 -27.32 -0.93
N GLU A 140 10.49 -26.61 -1.39
CA GLU A 140 10.52 -25.18 -1.70
C GLU A 140 10.07 -24.34 -0.50
N VAL A 141 9.45 -24.97 0.50
CA VAL A 141 9.02 -24.29 1.72
C VAL A 141 10.23 -24.14 2.66
N ALA A 142 10.43 -22.94 3.17
CA ALA A 142 11.50 -22.61 4.10
C ALA A 142 10.96 -21.81 5.29
N ASP A 143 11.64 -21.94 6.43
CA ASP A 143 11.32 -21.18 7.64
C ASP A 143 11.40 -19.67 7.37
N ARG A 144 10.49 -18.92 8.00
CA ARG A 144 10.39 -17.45 7.92
C ARG A 144 10.41 -16.85 9.31
N THR A 145 10.78 -15.57 9.39
CA THR A 145 10.87 -14.83 10.67
C THR A 145 9.95 -13.62 10.63
N LEU A 146 9.60 -13.05 11.79
CA LEU A 146 8.71 -11.87 11.87
C LEU A 146 9.16 -10.68 11.04
N LYS A 147 10.45 -10.60 10.69
CA LYS A 147 11.01 -9.60 9.78
C LYS A 147 10.27 -9.51 8.44
N ASP A 148 9.79 -10.65 7.93
CA ASP A 148 9.06 -10.70 6.66
C ASP A 148 7.74 -9.90 6.74
N TRP A 149 7.15 -9.80 7.94
CA TRP A 149 5.92 -9.04 8.23
C TRP A 149 6.17 -7.73 8.99
N GLU A 150 7.42 -7.32 9.24
CA GLU A 150 7.75 -6.06 9.93
C GLU A 150 7.13 -4.83 9.26
N GLY A 151 6.43 -3.98 10.02
CA GLY A 151 5.75 -2.81 9.47
C GLY A 151 4.45 -2.49 10.20
N GLU A 152 3.75 -1.50 9.66
CA GLU A 152 2.44 -1.05 10.13
C GLU A 152 1.38 -1.53 9.14
N TRP A 153 0.29 -2.08 9.65
CA TRP A 153 -0.70 -2.80 8.87
C TRP A 153 -2.12 -2.40 9.26
N GLN A 154 -3.01 -2.29 8.28
CA GLN A 154 -4.41 -1.94 8.46
C GLN A 154 -5.33 -3.07 8.00
N SER A 155 -6.42 -3.31 8.73
CA SER A 155 -7.45 -4.25 8.31
C SER A 155 -8.19 -3.75 7.06
N VAL A 156 -8.51 -4.66 6.15
CA VAL A 156 -9.33 -4.35 4.97
C VAL A 156 -10.84 -4.33 5.28
N TYR A 157 -11.26 -4.85 6.43
CA TYR A 157 -12.67 -4.99 6.79
C TYR A 157 -13.45 -3.66 6.75
N PRO A 158 -12.92 -2.53 7.27
CA PRO A 158 -13.62 -1.24 7.16
C PRO A 158 -13.83 -0.75 5.71
N TYR A 159 -13.00 -1.16 4.76
CA TYR A 159 -13.18 -0.83 3.34
C TYR A 159 -14.32 -1.66 2.73
N LEU A 160 -14.43 -2.94 3.11
CA LEU A 160 -15.58 -3.78 2.74
C LEU A 160 -16.89 -3.18 3.26
N GLU A 161 -16.95 -2.82 4.55
CA GLU A 161 -18.17 -2.27 5.18
C GLU A 161 -18.64 -0.97 4.52
N LYS A 162 -17.70 -0.14 4.04
CA LYS A 162 -17.99 1.11 3.33
C LYS A 162 -18.34 0.93 1.85
N GLY A 163 -18.21 -0.29 1.32
CA GLY A 163 -18.44 -0.60 -0.10
C GLY A 163 -17.29 -0.20 -1.03
N ALA A 164 -16.14 0.18 -0.49
CA ALA A 164 -14.96 0.55 -1.28
C ALA A 164 -14.41 -0.61 -2.12
N LEU A 165 -14.62 -1.85 -1.64
CA LEU A 165 -14.18 -3.07 -2.33
C LEU A 165 -15.20 -3.59 -3.37
N ASP A 166 -16.35 -2.92 -3.54
CA ASP A 166 -17.38 -3.35 -4.49
C ASP A 166 -16.84 -3.55 -5.93
N PRO A 167 -15.96 -2.68 -6.49
CA PRO A 167 -15.34 -2.92 -7.80
C PRO A 167 -14.58 -4.25 -7.91
N VAL A 168 -13.98 -4.72 -6.82
CA VAL A 168 -13.28 -6.03 -6.78
C VAL A 168 -14.28 -7.16 -6.95
N PHE A 169 -15.41 -7.11 -6.23
CA PHE A 169 -16.44 -8.15 -6.29
C PHE A 169 -17.18 -8.14 -7.63
N GLU A 170 -17.39 -6.96 -8.23
CA GLU A 170 -17.90 -6.83 -9.60
C GLU A 170 -16.95 -7.48 -10.60
N ALA A 171 -15.65 -7.20 -10.51
CA ALA A 171 -14.65 -7.80 -11.39
C ALA A 171 -14.60 -9.33 -11.22
N LYS A 172 -14.59 -9.86 -9.98
CA LYS A 172 -14.57 -11.30 -9.71
C LYS A 172 -15.84 -11.99 -10.20
N SER A 173 -17.02 -11.43 -9.94
CA SER A 173 -18.30 -11.98 -10.41
C SER A 173 -18.45 -11.94 -11.93
N SER A 174 -17.94 -10.91 -12.61
CA SER A 174 -17.97 -10.83 -14.08
C SER A 174 -17.17 -11.94 -14.78
N LYS A 175 -16.18 -12.51 -14.08
CA LYS A 175 -15.31 -13.60 -14.54
C LYS A 175 -15.70 -14.97 -13.97
N SER A 176 -16.76 -15.04 -13.15
CA SER A 176 -17.15 -16.24 -12.41
C SER A 176 -18.45 -16.83 -12.95
N ASP A 177 -18.46 -18.14 -13.18
CA ASP A 177 -19.68 -18.89 -13.50
C ASP A 177 -20.38 -19.44 -12.24
N THR A 178 -19.81 -19.23 -11.05
CA THR A 178 -20.24 -19.92 -9.82
C THR A 178 -20.69 -19.01 -8.69
N MET A 179 -20.31 -17.73 -8.70
CA MET A 179 -20.65 -16.78 -7.63
C MET A 179 -21.03 -15.43 -8.22
N THR A 180 -22.12 -14.87 -7.71
CA THR A 180 -22.61 -13.51 -7.97
C THR A 180 -21.85 -12.47 -7.15
N PHE A 181 -22.06 -11.19 -7.45
CA PHE A 181 -21.52 -10.07 -6.66
C PHE A 181 -21.85 -10.20 -5.17
N ASP A 182 -23.13 -10.42 -4.84
CA ASP A 182 -23.59 -10.52 -3.44
C ASP A 182 -22.97 -11.72 -2.72
N GLU A 183 -22.85 -12.86 -3.41
CA GLU A 183 -22.20 -14.07 -2.85
C GLU A 183 -20.71 -13.87 -2.61
N TYR A 184 -20.00 -13.14 -3.49
CA TYR A 184 -18.60 -12.76 -3.23
C TYR A 184 -18.51 -11.82 -2.04
N LYS A 185 -19.36 -10.80 -1.96
CA LYS A 185 -19.35 -9.85 -0.85
C LYS A 185 -19.60 -10.55 0.49
N GLU A 186 -20.59 -11.44 0.57
CA GLU A 186 -20.87 -12.23 1.77
C GLU A 186 -19.70 -13.17 2.14
N TYR A 187 -19.10 -13.83 1.14
CA TYR A 187 -17.93 -14.68 1.35
C TYR A 187 -16.74 -13.90 1.94
N TYR A 188 -16.42 -12.73 1.38
CA TYR A 188 -15.33 -11.88 1.86
C TYR A 188 -15.66 -11.19 3.19
N GLU A 189 -16.93 -10.88 3.47
CA GLU A 189 -17.37 -10.33 4.77
C GLU A 189 -17.07 -11.33 5.90
N VAL A 190 -17.44 -12.60 5.72
CA VAL A 190 -17.12 -13.68 6.67
C VAL A 190 -15.60 -13.87 6.80
N GLY A 191 -14.87 -13.76 5.70
CA GLY A 191 -13.41 -13.86 5.71
C GLY A 191 -12.74 -12.74 6.51
N TYR A 192 -13.10 -11.49 6.23
CA TYR A 192 -12.36 -10.32 6.71
C TYR A 192 -12.77 -9.81 8.09
N VAL A 193 -13.96 -10.17 8.58
CA VAL A 193 -14.49 -9.62 9.84
C VAL A 193 -13.51 -9.75 11.00
N THR A 194 -13.21 -8.62 11.62
CA THR A 194 -12.35 -8.50 12.80
C THR A 194 -12.60 -7.17 13.52
N ASP A 195 -12.34 -7.13 14.81
CA ASP A 195 -12.29 -5.92 15.63
C ASP A 195 -10.87 -5.33 15.74
N ILE A 196 -9.86 -5.98 15.18
CA ILE A 196 -8.48 -5.46 15.10
C ILE A 196 -8.37 -4.57 13.87
N GLU A 197 -8.22 -3.27 14.09
CA GLU A 197 -8.12 -2.29 13.00
C GLU A 197 -6.69 -2.15 12.48
N HIS A 198 -5.70 -2.31 13.37
CA HIS A 198 -4.31 -2.04 13.05
C HIS A 198 -3.36 -3.01 13.78
N ILE A 199 -2.29 -3.40 13.09
CA ILE A 199 -1.22 -4.24 13.62
C ILE A 199 0.13 -3.59 13.36
N SER A 200 0.96 -3.50 14.40
CA SER A 200 2.37 -3.08 14.27
C SER A 200 3.26 -4.28 14.60
N ILE A 201 4.25 -4.52 13.74
CA ILE A 201 5.25 -5.59 13.90
C ILE A 201 6.62 -4.96 13.82
N GLN A 202 7.41 -5.10 14.88
CA GLN A 202 8.78 -4.60 14.94
C GLN A 202 9.67 -5.58 15.69
N ASN A 203 10.73 -6.06 15.04
CA ASN A 203 11.53 -7.19 15.53
C ASN A 203 10.64 -8.40 15.90
N ASP A 204 10.67 -8.82 17.17
CA ASP A 204 9.88 -9.93 17.70
C ASP A 204 8.57 -9.48 18.36
N THR A 205 8.31 -8.16 18.40
CA THR A 205 7.16 -7.56 19.09
C THR A 205 6.01 -7.32 18.10
N VAL A 206 4.82 -7.78 18.48
CA VAL A 206 3.57 -7.59 17.74
C VAL A 206 2.57 -6.85 18.62
N SER A 207 1.95 -5.80 18.08
CA SER A 207 0.92 -5.01 18.75
C SER A 207 -0.38 -5.05 17.96
N PHE A 208 -1.50 -5.35 18.63
CA PHE A 208 -2.84 -5.26 18.08
C PHE A 208 -3.54 -4.03 18.63
N THR A 209 -4.09 -3.20 17.75
CA THR A 209 -4.97 -2.09 18.11
C THR A 209 -6.38 -2.40 17.61
N ASP A 210 -7.34 -2.37 18.52
CA ASP A 210 -8.74 -2.62 18.21
C ASP A 210 -9.47 -1.35 17.72
N ILE A 211 -10.68 -1.50 17.19
CA ILE A 211 -11.55 -0.40 16.74
C ILE A 211 -11.92 0.61 17.84
N SER A 212 -11.66 0.31 19.11
CA SER A 212 -11.84 1.25 20.23
C SER A 212 -10.61 2.12 20.48
N GLY A 213 -9.48 1.77 19.85
CA GLY A 213 -8.18 2.39 20.01
C GLY A 213 -7.37 1.80 21.17
N GLU A 214 -7.78 0.67 21.75
CA GLU A 214 -7.01 -0.04 22.76
C GLU A 214 -5.91 -0.87 22.09
N THR A 215 -4.67 -0.70 22.55
CA THR A 215 -3.51 -1.44 22.04
C THR A 215 -3.01 -2.43 23.07
N THR A 216 -2.78 -3.67 22.64
CA THR A 216 -2.13 -4.73 23.41
C THR A 216 -0.90 -5.26 22.67
N THR A 217 0.11 -5.69 23.40
CA THR A 217 1.44 -5.99 22.83
C THR A 217 2.02 -7.27 23.41
N ALA A 218 2.69 -8.06 22.57
CA ALA A 218 3.43 -9.24 22.99
C ALA A 218 4.64 -9.54 22.11
N ASP A 219 5.62 -10.21 22.70
CA ASP A 219 6.77 -10.76 21.97
C ASP A 219 6.46 -12.20 21.56
N TYR A 220 6.85 -12.54 20.34
CA TYR A 220 6.54 -13.82 19.71
C TYR A 220 7.81 -14.49 19.20
N ILE A 221 7.90 -15.80 19.42
CA ILE A 221 8.98 -16.66 18.93
C ILE A 221 8.45 -17.60 17.86
N TYR A 222 9.26 -17.88 16.84
CA TYR A 222 8.89 -18.78 15.75
C TYR A 222 8.66 -20.21 16.25
N ASP A 223 7.55 -20.82 15.84
CA ASP A 223 7.09 -22.16 16.25
C ASP A 223 6.82 -23.07 15.03
N GLY A 224 7.56 -22.84 13.93
CA GLY A 224 7.54 -23.67 12.73
C GLY A 224 6.44 -23.30 11.73
N PHE A 225 6.28 -24.15 10.71
CA PHE A 225 5.25 -23.99 9.69
C PHE A 225 4.46 -25.29 9.44
N GLU A 226 3.25 -25.14 8.91
CA GLU A 226 2.41 -26.22 8.45
C GLU A 226 2.00 -26.03 7.00
N ILE A 227 2.11 -27.10 6.20
CA ILE A 227 1.57 -27.10 4.84
C ILE A 227 0.16 -27.69 4.86
N LEU A 228 -0.82 -26.87 4.49
CA LEU A 228 -2.22 -27.25 4.38
C LEU A 228 -2.56 -27.69 2.95
N VAL A 229 -3.51 -28.62 2.83
CA VAL A 229 -4.07 -29.07 1.56
C VAL A 229 -5.56 -28.79 1.60
N TYR A 230 -6.04 -27.93 0.70
CA TYR A 230 -7.43 -27.52 0.63
C TYR A 230 -8.24 -28.49 -0.24
N GLU A 231 -9.56 -28.49 -0.07
CA GLU A 231 -10.46 -29.40 -0.81
C GLU A 231 -10.37 -29.24 -2.33
N LYS A 232 -10.11 -28.01 -2.80
CA LYS A 232 -9.93 -27.70 -4.23
C LYS A 232 -8.58 -28.20 -4.79
N GLY A 233 -7.71 -28.75 -3.95
CA GLY A 233 -6.42 -29.33 -4.32
C GLY A 233 -5.24 -28.35 -4.31
N ASN A 234 -5.51 -27.04 -4.19
CA ASN A 234 -4.48 -26.05 -3.90
C ASN A 234 -4.00 -26.17 -2.44
N ARG A 235 -2.85 -25.59 -2.16
CA ARG A 235 -2.15 -25.71 -0.87
C ARG A 235 -1.80 -24.33 -0.34
N GLY A 236 -1.56 -24.24 0.97
CA GLY A 236 -1.08 -23.03 1.62
C GLY A 236 -0.10 -23.36 2.73
N VAL A 237 0.65 -22.38 3.20
CA VAL A 237 1.58 -22.54 4.32
C VAL A 237 1.15 -21.59 5.45
N ARG A 238 1.04 -22.14 6.66
CA ARG A 238 0.85 -21.37 7.90
C ARG A 238 2.18 -21.24 8.61
N PHE A 239 2.64 -20.03 8.86
CA PHE A 239 3.83 -19.75 9.68
C PHE A 239 3.39 -19.41 11.10
N THR A 240 3.66 -20.30 12.06
CA THR A 240 3.18 -20.17 13.43
C THR A 240 4.22 -19.47 14.31
N TYR A 241 3.75 -18.55 15.15
CA TYR A 241 4.53 -17.94 16.22
C TYR A 241 3.81 -18.09 17.55
N LYS A 242 4.58 -18.35 18.60
CA LYS A 242 4.10 -18.54 19.97
C LYS A 242 4.51 -17.36 20.84
N LYS A 243 3.57 -16.87 21.65
CA LYS A 243 3.82 -15.81 22.60
C LYS A 243 4.88 -16.22 23.63
N GLU A 244 5.91 -15.40 23.78
CA GLU A 244 6.96 -15.56 24.79
C GLU A 244 6.69 -14.67 26.02
N SER A 245 6.34 -13.41 25.79
CA SER A 245 6.06 -12.40 26.82
C SER A 245 5.06 -11.35 26.35
N GLY A 246 4.58 -10.50 27.27
CA GLY A 246 3.68 -9.39 26.96
C GLY A 246 2.32 -9.49 27.65
N ASP A 247 1.36 -8.77 27.11
CA ASP A 247 0.04 -8.63 27.71
C ASP A 247 -0.73 -9.95 27.76
N THR A 248 -1.53 -10.12 28.82
CA THR A 248 -2.33 -11.33 29.00
C THR A 248 -3.44 -11.45 27.96
N ALA A 249 -3.90 -10.32 27.42
CA ALA A 249 -4.94 -10.25 26.39
C ALA A 249 -4.45 -10.71 25.00
N MET A 250 -3.14 -10.66 24.74
CA MET A 250 -2.58 -11.14 23.48
C MET A 250 -2.71 -12.67 23.36
N PRO A 251 -2.98 -13.20 22.16
CA PRO A 251 -3.20 -14.63 21.92
C PRO A 251 -1.93 -15.46 22.17
N GLN A 252 -2.04 -16.72 22.62
CA GLN A 252 -0.85 -17.58 22.76
C GLN A 252 -0.17 -17.90 21.43
N TYR A 253 -0.94 -17.97 20.33
CA TYR A 253 -0.43 -18.26 19.00
C TYR A 253 -0.98 -17.28 17.98
N ILE A 254 -0.13 -16.91 17.03
CA ILE A 254 -0.49 -16.23 15.79
C ILE A 254 0.03 -17.05 14.61
N GLN A 255 -0.71 -17.08 13.51
CA GLN A 255 -0.31 -17.78 12.28
C GLN A 255 -0.51 -16.87 11.08
N PHE A 256 0.56 -16.70 10.28
CA PHE A 256 0.52 -15.93 9.05
C PHE A 256 0.30 -16.85 7.83
N SER A 257 -0.45 -16.33 6.86
CA SER A 257 -0.60 -16.89 5.51
C SER A 257 -0.68 -15.74 4.50
N ASP A 258 0.25 -15.66 3.56
CA ASP A 258 0.41 -14.53 2.64
C ASP A 258 0.81 -14.97 1.23
N HIS A 259 0.53 -16.23 0.87
CA HIS A 259 0.87 -16.84 -0.42
C HIS A 259 2.38 -17.04 -0.69
N ILE A 260 3.25 -16.60 0.21
CA ILE A 260 4.70 -16.76 0.15
C ILE A 260 5.12 -17.97 0.99
N ILE A 261 6.04 -18.80 0.45
CA ILE A 261 6.44 -20.07 1.10
C ILE A 261 7.89 -20.10 1.60
N SER A 262 8.66 -19.03 1.38
CA SER A 262 10.07 -18.90 1.75
C SER A 262 10.40 -17.45 2.13
N PRO A 263 11.56 -17.14 2.74
CA PRO A 263 11.89 -15.78 3.17
C PRO A 263 11.71 -14.71 2.10
N GLU A 264 10.73 -13.84 2.30
CA GLU A 264 10.36 -12.74 1.42
C GLU A 264 9.41 -11.79 2.17
N LYS A 265 9.47 -10.50 1.82
CA LYS A 265 8.63 -9.47 2.42
C LYS A 265 7.17 -9.70 2.02
N SER A 266 6.26 -9.66 2.99
CA SER A 266 4.83 -9.76 2.71
C SER A 266 4.31 -8.47 2.07
N GLY A 267 3.47 -8.59 1.03
CA GLY A 267 2.71 -7.47 0.44
C GLY A 267 1.33 -7.27 1.10
N HIS A 268 0.69 -8.36 1.53
CA HIS A 268 -0.47 -8.41 2.41
C HIS A 268 -0.50 -9.77 3.09
N TYR A 269 -1.28 -9.95 4.16
CA TYR A 269 -1.40 -11.26 4.79
C TYR A 269 -2.78 -11.51 5.41
N HIS A 270 -3.08 -12.79 5.59
CA HIS A 270 -4.12 -13.29 6.49
C HIS A 270 -3.50 -13.66 7.83
N LEU A 271 -4.14 -13.26 8.92
CA LEU A 271 -3.70 -13.55 10.27
C LEU A 271 -4.74 -14.35 11.03
N TYR A 272 -4.30 -15.42 11.67
CA TYR A 272 -5.11 -16.27 12.55
C TYR A 272 -4.52 -16.22 13.94
N TRP A 273 -5.34 -16.13 14.98
CA TRP A 273 -4.83 -16.04 16.34
C TRP A 273 -5.76 -16.67 17.36
N GLY A 274 -5.17 -17.18 18.44
CA GLY A 274 -5.88 -17.86 19.51
C GLY A 274 -4.96 -18.62 20.45
N ASP A 275 -5.56 -19.40 21.34
CA ASP A 275 -4.83 -20.10 22.40
C ASP A 275 -4.55 -21.58 22.11
N ASP A 276 -5.12 -22.12 21.03
CA ASP A 276 -4.91 -23.49 20.56
C ASP A 276 -4.32 -23.50 19.14
N ARG A 277 -3.02 -23.81 19.06
CA ARG A 277 -2.27 -23.89 17.80
C ARG A 277 -2.90 -24.81 16.76
N MET A 278 -3.41 -25.97 17.17
CA MET A 278 -3.94 -26.97 16.24
C MET A 278 -5.31 -26.56 15.73
N GLN A 279 -6.14 -25.97 16.60
CA GLN A 279 -7.44 -25.45 16.21
C GLN A 279 -7.33 -24.34 15.16
N LEU A 280 -6.30 -23.47 15.24
CA LEU A 280 -6.08 -22.43 14.23
C LEU A 280 -5.79 -22.98 12.83
N LEU A 281 -5.21 -24.18 12.73
CA LEU A 281 -4.96 -24.84 11.43
C LEU A 281 -6.24 -25.38 10.80
N GLU A 282 -7.30 -25.60 11.60
CA GLU A 282 -8.61 -26.02 11.13
C GLU A 282 -9.47 -24.82 10.69
N GLU A 283 -9.13 -23.60 11.11
CA GLU A 283 -9.81 -22.37 10.71
C GLU A 283 -9.45 -21.98 9.28
N VAL A 284 -10.43 -22.08 8.39
CA VAL A 284 -10.34 -21.77 6.96
C VAL A 284 -11.47 -20.86 6.47
N THR A 285 -12.31 -20.38 7.39
CA THR A 285 -13.51 -19.58 7.12
C THR A 285 -13.30 -18.11 7.44
N HIS A 286 -12.71 -17.80 8.60
CA HIS A 286 -12.35 -16.45 9.02
C HIS A 286 -10.85 -16.24 8.85
N TRP A 287 -10.46 -15.28 8.02
CA TRP A 287 -9.10 -14.95 7.65
C TRP A 287 -8.93 -13.43 7.59
N PRO A 288 -8.95 -12.75 8.76
CA PRO A 288 -8.71 -11.32 8.85
C PRO A 288 -7.47 -10.93 8.05
N THR A 289 -7.62 -9.91 7.21
CA THR A 289 -6.66 -9.58 6.16
C THR A 289 -6.14 -8.17 6.33
N PHE A 290 -4.83 -8.02 6.20
CA PHE A 290 -4.13 -6.79 6.49
C PHE A 290 -3.24 -6.38 5.33
N TYR A 291 -3.30 -5.10 5.00
CA TYR A 291 -2.47 -4.42 4.00
C TYR A 291 -1.57 -3.38 4.69
N PRO A 292 -0.49 -2.90 4.06
CA PRO A 292 0.35 -1.85 4.63
C PRO A 292 -0.49 -0.63 5.01
N ALA A 293 -0.26 -0.07 6.20
CA ALA A 293 -1.04 1.06 6.72
C ALA A 293 -0.91 2.34 5.89
N GLU A 294 0.11 2.42 5.02
CA GLU A 294 0.30 3.55 4.11
C GLU A 294 -0.52 3.46 2.81
N TYR A 295 -1.19 2.33 2.54
CA TYR A 295 -2.04 2.17 1.36
C TYR A 295 -3.37 2.88 1.60
N GLY A 296 -3.83 3.64 0.61
CA GLY A 296 -5.18 4.16 0.58
C GLY A 296 -6.15 3.17 -0.05
N GLU A 297 -7.40 3.59 -0.16
CA GLU A 297 -8.47 2.82 -0.79
C GLU A 297 -8.12 2.40 -2.23
N GLU A 298 -7.62 3.33 -3.03
CA GLU A 298 -7.30 3.08 -4.43
C GLU A 298 -6.14 2.08 -4.59
N GLU A 299 -5.13 2.14 -3.72
CA GLU A 299 -4.03 1.16 -3.71
C GLU A 299 -4.50 -0.24 -3.32
N ILE A 300 -5.33 -0.36 -2.28
CA ILE A 300 -5.89 -1.65 -1.85
C ILE A 300 -6.75 -2.25 -2.97
N VAL A 301 -7.63 -1.45 -3.59
CA VAL A 301 -8.49 -1.93 -4.68
C VAL A 301 -7.65 -2.34 -5.90
N ARG A 302 -6.62 -1.56 -6.27
CA ARG A 302 -5.70 -1.91 -7.37
C ARG A 302 -5.05 -3.27 -7.11
N ASP A 303 -4.53 -3.47 -5.90
CA ASP A 303 -3.89 -4.72 -5.53
C ASP A 303 -4.88 -5.89 -5.60
N MET A 304 -6.05 -5.75 -4.97
CA MET A 304 -7.10 -6.77 -4.96
C MET A 304 -7.66 -7.14 -6.34
N LEU A 305 -7.57 -6.24 -7.32
CA LEU A 305 -7.97 -6.50 -8.71
C LEU A 305 -6.93 -7.31 -9.49
N ALA A 306 -5.67 -7.28 -9.07
CA ALA A 306 -4.61 -8.10 -9.64
C ALA A 306 -4.65 -9.56 -9.12
N HIS A 307 -5.39 -9.81 -8.03
CA HIS A 307 -5.62 -11.12 -7.40
C HIS A 307 -6.82 -11.92 -7.93
#